data_AF-A0A1H4DUR6-F1
#
_entry.id   AF-A0A1H4DUR6-F1
#
_cell.length_a   1.000
_cell.length_b   1.000
_cell.length_c   1.000
_cell.angle_alpha   90.00
_cell.angle_beta   90.00
_cell.angle_gamma   90.00
#
_symmetry.space_group_name_H-M   'P 1'
#
loop_
_entity.id
_entity.type
_entity.pdbx_description
1 polymer ?
#
loop_
_entity_poly.entity_id
_entity_poly.type
_entity_poly.pdbx_seq_one_letter_code
_entity_poly.pdbx_strand_id
1 'polypeptide(L)'
;MLGGKILACLPATHHIQTRCSTFMKITIQFILVLILSSCASKKSIERINISDYEFESITKAFDAKKLSYIGLKKNCVGEDRIKMSNEKDCKNCVAINNTYIFWTDENKSYVQKFDNYSEFNIIEIFDFKPTEFLKNNTTELQAESVKRYQVDKGTYRTVSHSCFRNYILNDGKIKYEKKFDIFDLTGENENLNFKTNNSLQLIKLNNILNEIISELEKENRFERNKKTCYNTVYSS
;
A
#
# COMPACT_ATOMS: atom_id res chain seq x y z
N MET A 1 -9.96 -92.77 65.76
CA MET A 1 -10.96 -92.27 64.78
C MET A 1 -10.33 -91.04 64.11
N LEU A 2 -9.73 -91.18 62.91
CA LEU A 2 -10.37 -91.00 61.58
C LEU A 2 -10.98 -89.59 61.46
N GLY A 3 -10.64 -88.69 60.54
CA GLY A 3 -9.73 -88.60 59.38
C GLY A 3 -9.76 -87.10 58.94
N GLY A 4 -8.68 -86.50 58.43
CA GLY A 4 -8.37 -86.46 57.00
C GLY A 4 -9.18 -85.40 56.22
N LYS A 5 -8.53 -84.26 55.85
CA LYS A 5 -8.52 -83.72 54.48
C LYS A 5 -7.60 -82.49 54.34
N ILE A 6 -6.74 -82.58 53.32
CA ILE A 6 -5.83 -81.58 52.78
C ILE A 6 -6.62 -80.68 51.82
N LEU A 7 -6.33 -79.38 51.80
CA LEU A 7 -6.46 -78.57 50.58
C LEU A 7 -5.36 -77.51 50.54
N ALA A 8 -4.48 -77.63 49.55
CA ALA A 8 -3.48 -76.64 49.17
C ALA A 8 -4.11 -75.62 48.21
N CYS A 9 -3.63 -74.37 48.22
CA CYS A 9 -3.57 -73.53 47.02
C CYS A 9 -2.52 -72.41 47.15
N LEU A 10 -1.80 -72.23 46.04
CA LEU A 10 -0.64 -71.38 45.73
C LEU A 10 -0.87 -69.85 45.77
N PRO A 11 0.20 -69.02 45.65
CA PRO A 11 0.12 -67.58 45.73
C PRO A 11 -0.27 -66.93 44.38
N ALA A 12 -1.09 -65.89 44.44
CA ALA A 12 -1.48 -65.07 43.29
C ALA A 12 -0.49 -63.90 43.08
N THR A 13 0.54 -64.12 42.27
CA THR A 13 1.29 -63.07 41.58
C THR A 13 0.93 -63.12 40.11
N HIS A 14 0.31 -62.06 39.57
CA HIS A 14 0.31 -61.62 38.16
C HIS A 14 -0.99 -60.87 37.83
N HIS A 15 -1.12 -59.61 38.25
CA HIS A 15 -2.15 -58.76 37.62
C HIS A 15 -1.87 -57.25 37.62
N ILE A 16 -0.78 -56.78 38.24
CA ILE A 16 -0.52 -55.34 38.40
C ILE A 16 0.41 -54.79 37.31
N GLN A 17 1.21 -55.63 36.65
CA GLN A 17 2.30 -55.15 35.78
C GLN A 17 1.88 -54.82 34.33
N THR A 18 0.68 -55.24 33.88
CA THR A 18 0.21 -55.02 32.50
C THR A 18 -0.59 -53.73 32.30
N ARG A 19 -1.13 -53.10 33.35
CA ARG A 19 -1.93 -51.86 33.21
C ARG A 19 -1.10 -50.57 33.11
N CYS A 20 0.10 -50.52 33.71
CA CYS A 20 0.98 -49.34 33.58
C CYS A 20 1.58 -49.19 32.17
N SER A 21 1.82 -50.29 31.47
CA SER A 21 2.46 -50.28 30.14
C SER A 21 1.54 -49.71 29.05
N THR A 22 0.23 -49.99 29.11
CA THR A 22 -0.74 -49.52 28.11
C THR A 22 -1.08 -48.05 28.29
N PHE A 23 -1.21 -47.57 29.53
CA PHE A 23 -1.47 -46.16 29.80
C PHE A 23 -0.32 -45.27 29.35
N MET A 24 0.93 -45.65 29.66
CA MET A 24 2.12 -44.87 29.29
C MET A 24 2.36 -44.81 27.77
N LYS A 25 1.99 -45.85 27.02
CA LYS A 25 2.04 -45.85 25.55
C LYS A 25 0.99 -44.93 24.93
N ILE A 26 -0.23 -44.89 25.49
CA ILE A 26 -1.30 -44.03 25.01
C ILE A 26 -0.94 -42.55 25.24
N THR A 27 -0.38 -42.19 26.40
CA THR A 27 0.01 -40.80 26.70
C THR A 27 1.14 -40.29 25.80
N ILE A 28 2.15 -41.13 25.50
CA ILE A 28 3.25 -40.78 24.59
C ILE A 28 2.73 -40.57 23.15
N GLN A 29 1.75 -41.38 22.73
CA GLN A 29 1.15 -41.28 21.40
C GLN A 29 0.30 -40.01 21.24
N PHE A 30 -0.39 -39.56 22.30
CA PHE A 30 -1.10 -38.27 22.31
C PHE A 30 -0.16 -37.07 22.29
N ILE A 31 0.98 -37.12 22.99
CA ILE A 31 1.98 -36.04 22.98
C ILE A 31 2.62 -35.90 21.59
N LEU A 32 2.89 -37.01 20.89
CA LEU A 32 3.42 -36.96 19.51
C LEU A 32 2.43 -36.37 18.49
N VAL A 33 1.12 -36.60 18.64
CA VAL A 33 0.08 -36.01 17.78
C VAL A 33 -0.09 -34.50 18.02
N LEU A 34 0.12 -34.03 19.26
CA LEU A 34 0.05 -32.60 19.60
C LEU A 34 1.29 -31.82 19.12
N ILE A 35 2.47 -32.43 19.08
CA ILE A 35 3.69 -31.77 18.58
C ILE A 35 3.68 -31.68 17.05
N LEU A 36 3.07 -32.65 16.34
CA LEU A 36 2.97 -32.65 14.88
C LEU A 36 1.87 -31.72 14.31
N SER A 37 0.92 -31.28 15.14
CA SER A 37 -0.13 -30.33 14.72
C SER A 37 0.30 -28.86 14.87
N SER A 38 1.45 -28.58 15.47
CA SER A 38 1.92 -27.21 15.75
C SER A 38 2.71 -26.56 14.60
N CYS A 39 3.02 -27.29 13.53
CA CYS A 39 3.86 -26.79 12.42
C CYS A 39 3.21 -27.00 11.04
N ALA A 40 1.95 -26.57 10.88
CA ALA A 40 1.35 -26.46 9.56
C ALA A 40 0.35 -25.29 9.45
N SER A 41 0.62 -24.16 10.11
CA SER A 41 0.07 -22.90 9.60
C SER A 41 0.83 -22.57 8.32
N LYS A 42 0.35 -23.05 7.18
CA LYS A 42 0.67 -22.43 5.89
C LYS A 42 0.34 -20.96 6.06
N LYS A 43 1.36 -20.11 6.19
CA LYS A 43 1.21 -18.68 6.05
C LYS A 43 0.56 -18.49 4.69
N SER A 44 -0.74 -18.22 4.67
CA SER A 44 -1.45 -17.92 3.43
C SER A 44 -0.69 -16.76 2.81
N ILE A 45 -0.07 -16.99 1.65
CA ILE A 45 0.46 -15.91 0.84
C ILE A 45 -0.78 -15.09 0.50
N GLU A 46 -0.92 -13.97 1.19
CA GLU A 46 -1.99 -13.00 0.96
C GLU A 46 -1.82 -12.55 -0.49
N ARG A 47 -2.76 -12.97 -1.35
CA ARG A 47 -2.72 -12.64 -2.78
C ARG A 47 -3.19 -11.21 -2.92
N ILE A 48 -2.26 -10.32 -3.25
CA ILE A 48 -2.56 -8.93 -3.57
C ILE A 48 -3.01 -8.89 -5.03
N ASN A 49 -4.22 -8.39 -5.30
CA ASN A 49 -4.72 -8.22 -6.65
C ASN A 49 -4.18 -6.91 -7.24
N ILE A 50 -3.99 -6.85 -8.57
CA ILE A 50 -3.54 -5.62 -9.26
C ILE A 50 -4.50 -4.44 -9.00
N SER A 51 -5.79 -4.73 -8.79
CA SER A 51 -6.82 -3.76 -8.39
C SER A 51 -6.52 -3.06 -7.06
N ASP A 52 -5.70 -3.65 -6.21
CA ASP A 52 -5.34 -3.09 -4.91
C ASP A 52 -4.39 -1.89 -5.05
N TYR A 53 -3.72 -1.76 -6.21
CA TYR A 53 -2.87 -0.62 -6.55
C TYR A 53 -3.58 0.44 -7.41
N GLU A 54 -4.89 0.31 -7.58
CA GLU A 54 -5.71 1.42 -8.10
C GLU A 54 -5.74 2.56 -7.08
N PHE A 55 -5.81 3.79 -7.57
CA PHE A 55 -5.69 4.99 -6.73
C PHE A 55 -6.78 5.06 -5.65
N GLU A 56 -8.02 4.71 -6.00
CA GLU A 56 -9.12 4.62 -5.04
C GLU A 56 -8.88 3.53 -4.00
N SER A 57 -8.44 2.34 -4.41
CA SER A 57 -8.14 1.21 -3.52
C SER A 57 -7.04 1.56 -2.52
N ILE A 58 -5.96 2.19 -2.98
CA ILE A 58 -4.87 2.67 -2.11
C ILE A 58 -5.44 3.62 -1.06
N THR A 59 -6.24 4.61 -1.46
CA THR A 59 -6.75 5.61 -0.50
C THR A 59 -7.77 5.07 0.50
N LYS A 60 -8.55 4.03 0.16
CA LYS A 60 -9.46 3.36 1.11
C LYS A 60 -8.72 2.80 2.33
N ALA A 61 -7.49 2.32 2.16
CA ALA A 61 -6.67 1.83 3.27
C ALA A 61 -6.29 2.96 4.26
N PHE A 62 -6.17 4.21 3.78
CA PHE A 62 -5.91 5.37 4.62
C PHE A 62 -7.18 5.92 5.26
N ASP A 63 -8.32 5.86 4.55
CA ASP A 63 -9.63 6.18 5.14
C ASP A 63 -9.94 5.30 6.35
N ALA A 64 -9.66 4.00 6.26
CA ALA A 64 -9.87 3.04 7.36
C ALA A 64 -9.05 3.38 8.61
N LYS A 65 -7.88 4.01 8.43
CA LYS A 65 -7.01 4.48 9.53
C LYS A 65 -7.45 5.83 10.09
N LYS A 66 -8.43 6.50 9.48
CA LYS A 66 -8.90 7.85 9.85
C LYS A 66 -7.79 8.90 9.86
N LEU A 67 -6.86 8.79 8.91
CA LEU A 67 -5.73 9.72 8.78
C LEU A 67 -6.09 10.89 7.87
N SER A 68 -5.52 12.06 8.12
CA SER A 68 -5.45 13.13 7.13
C SER A 68 -4.35 12.80 6.12
N TYR A 69 -4.67 12.82 4.83
CA TYR A 69 -3.73 12.45 3.79
C TYR A 69 -3.97 13.20 2.48
N ILE A 70 -2.92 13.23 1.66
CA ILE A 70 -2.93 13.74 0.29
C ILE A 70 -2.51 12.59 -0.62
N GLY A 71 -3.45 12.10 -1.43
CA GLY A 71 -3.15 11.22 -2.54
C GLY A 71 -2.86 12.03 -3.80
N LEU A 72 -1.78 11.69 -4.50
CA LEU A 72 -1.40 12.24 -5.79
C LEU A 72 -1.08 11.11 -6.77
N LYS A 73 -1.88 10.99 -7.83
CA LYS A 73 -1.56 10.16 -9.00
C LYS A 73 -1.07 11.05 -10.16
N LYS A 74 0.16 10.79 -10.61
CA LYS A 74 0.74 11.38 -11.82
C LYS A 74 0.51 10.42 -12.98
N ASN A 75 -0.15 10.89 -14.03
CA ASN A 75 -0.38 10.15 -15.27
C ASN A 75 0.07 11.03 -16.44
N CYS A 76 0.92 10.53 -17.32
CA CYS A 76 1.32 11.22 -18.53
C CYS A 76 0.89 10.41 -19.74
N VAL A 77 0.10 11.04 -20.61
CA VAL A 77 -0.33 10.45 -21.87
C VAL A 77 0.75 10.77 -22.90
N GLY A 78 1.44 9.75 -23.38
CA GLY A 78 2.62 9.83 -24.25
C GLY A 78 3.02 8.44 -24.76
N GLU A 79 3.86 8.38 -25.79
CA GLU A 79 4.47 7.11 -26.21
C GLU A 79 5.59 6.74 -25.23
N ASP A 80 5.27 5.93 -24.22
CA ASP A 80 6.30 5.28 -23.42
C ASP A 80 6.85 4.09 -24.20
N ARG A 81 8.15 4.10 -24.48
CA ARG A 81 8.86 2.92 -24.98
C ARG A 81 8.89 1.86 -23.87
N ILE A 82 7.87 1.01 -23.83
CA ILE A 82 7.85 -0.18 -22.99
C ILE A 82 8.88 -1.16 -23.56
N LYS A 83 10.09 -1.16 -23.00
CA LYS A 83 11.00 -2.29 -23.18
C LYS A 83 10.38 -3.48 -22.45
N MET A 84 9.78 -4.39 -23.22
CA MET A 84 9.29 -5.65 -22.68
C MET A 84 10.49 -6.42 -22.17
N SER A 85 10.71 -6.42 -20.85
CA SER A 85 11.70 -7.30 -20.25
C SER A 85 11.16 -8.72 -20.34
N ASN A 86 11.96 -9.62 -20.92
CA ASN A 86 11.61 -11.04 -21.02
C ASN A 86 11.68 -11.76 -19.66
N GLU A 87 12.22 -11.10 -18.63
CA GLU A 87 12.21 -11.57 -17.27
C GLU A 87 11.16 -10.81 -16.47
N LYS A 88 10.11 -11.53 -16.03
CA LYS A 88 9.18 -11.09 -14.98
C LYS A 88 9.92 -11.04 -13.64
N ASP A 89 10.86 -10.12 -13.51
CA ASP A 89 11.39 -9.69 -12.22
C ASP A 89 10.76 -8.34 -11.91
N CYS A 90 10.26 -8.15 -10.69
CA CYS A 90 9.68 -6.87 -10.26
C CYS A 90 10.70 -5.71 -10.35
N LYS A 91 12.00 -6.02 -10.36
CA LYS A 91 13.06 -5.04 -10.69
C LYS A 91 12.92 -4.45 -12.11
N ASN A 92 12.35 -5.21 -13.04
CA ASN A 92 12.20 -4.86 -14.45
C ASN A 92 10.78 -4.37 -14.83
N CYS A 93 9.86 -4.25 -13.85
CA CYS A 93 8.52 -3.71 -14.09
C CYS A 93 8.59 -2.21 -14.39
N VAL A 94 8.17 -1.82 -15.60
CA VAL A 94 8.09 -0.42 -16.04
C VAL A 94 6.83 0.23 -15.47
N ALA A 95 6.99 1.17 -14.54
CA ALA A 95 5.87 1.92 -13.97
C ALA A 95 5.24 2.85 -15.02
N ILE A 96 3.96 2.63 -15.35
CA ILE A 96 3.20 3.49 -16.27
C ILE A 96 2.59 4.68 -15.50
N ASN A 97 2.20 4.46 -14.25
CA ASN A 97 1.69 5.50 -13.37
C ASN A 97 2.42 5.46 -12.03
N ASN A 98 2.62 6.64 -11.43
CA ASN A 98 3.13 6.76 -10.08
C ASN A 98 2.07 7.43 -9.20
N THR A 99 1.72 6.75 -8.12
CA THR A 99 0.85 7.26 -7.07
C THR A 99 1.69 7.52 -5.83
N TYR A 100 1.43 8.62 -5.14
CA TYR A 100 2.08 9.00 -3.91
C TYR A 100 1.01 9.32 -2.87
N ILE A 101 1.14 8.78 -1.66
CA ILE A 101 0.31 9.16 -0.52
C ILE A 101 1.20 9.86 0.50
N PHE A 102 0.83 11.07 0.89
CA PHE A 102 1.45 11.83 1.96
C PHE A 102 0.51 11.87 3.15
N TRP A 103 0.99 11.62 4.36
CA TRP A 103 0.18 11.70 5.56
C TRP A 103 1.03 12.05 6.78
N THR A 104 0.35 12.44 7.85
CA THR A 104 0.96 12.64 9.16
C THR A 104 0.31 11.68 10.14
N ASP A 105 1.14 11.03 10.95
CA ASP A 105 0.73 10.16 12.03
C ASP A 105 1.68 10.33 13.21
N GLU A 106 1.16 10.35 14.44
CA GLU A 106 1.95 10.48 15.69
C GLU A 106 3.07 11.55 15.65
N ASN A 107 2.78 12.76 15.15
CA ASN A 107 3.76 13.85 14.97
C ASN A 107 4.96 13.46 14.09
N LYS A 108 4.73 12.65 13.06
CA LYS A 108 5.68 12.37 11.99
C LYS A 108 4.99 12.46 10.64
N SER A 109 5.71 12.89 9.63
CA SER A 109 5.19 12.94 8.27
C SER A 109 5.82 11.85 7.42
N TYR A 110 5.02 11.32 6.51
CA TYR A 110 5.39 10.19 5.69
C TYR A 110 4.99 10.41 4.25
N VAL A 111 5.73 9.75 3.36
CA VAL A 111 5.32 9.54 1.98
C VAL A 111 5.52 8.08 1.60
N GLN A 112 4.58 7.55 0.83
CA GLN A 112 4.71 6.23 0.21
C GLN A 112 4.39 6.33 -1.28
N LYS A 113 5.27 5.77 -2.10
CA LYS A 113 5.08 5.63 -3.54
C LYS A 113 4.45 4.29 -3.84
N PHE A 114 3.63 4.26 -4.88
CA PHE A 114 3.04 3.08 -5.47
C PHE A 114 3.18 3.19 -6.98
N ASP A 115 3.42 2.07 -7.64
CA ASP A 115 3.19 1.94 -9.07
C ASP A 115 2.14 0.86 -9.33
N ASN A 116 1.94 0.50 -10.60
CA ASN A 116 0.93 -0.48 -10.97
C ASN A 116 1.21 -1.91 -10.45
N TYR A 117 2.40 -2.17 -9.89
CA TYR A 117 2.88 -3.52 -9.58
C TYR A 117 3.25 -3.71 -8.11
N SER A 118 3.60 -2.65 -7.39
CA SER A 118 4.02 -2.75 -6.01
C SER A 118 3.89 -1.42 -5.27
N GLU A 119 3.76 -1.53 -3.96
CA GLU A 119 4.10 -0.45 -3.05
C GLU A 119 5.62 -0.34 -2.84
N PHE A 120 6.07 0.88 -2.58
CA PHE A 120 7.42 1.18 -2.11
C PHE A 120 7.42 1.25 -0.59
N ASN A 121 8.61 1.19 0.00
CA ASN A 121 8.77 1.39 1.44
C ASN A 121 8.26 2.78 1.85
N ILE A 122 7.73 2.87 3.07
CA ILE A 122 7.32 4.13 3.68
C ILE A 122 8.57 4.94 4.01
N ILE A 123 8.57 6.22 3.66
CA ILE A 123 9.66 7.15 3.91
C ILE A 123 9.18 8.20 4.91
N GLU A 124 9.85 8.32 6.04
CA GLU A 124 9.67 9.44 6.97
C GLU A 124 10.28 10.72 6.35
N ILE A 125 9.51 11.79 6.34
CA ILE A 125 9.90 13.13 5.89
C ILE A 125 9.83 14.08 7.08
N PHE A 126 10.83 14.96 7.20
CA PHE A 126 10.99 15.83 8.39
C PHE A 126 10.03 17.03 8.41
N ASP A 127 9.26 17.22 7.34
CA ASP A 127 8.47 18.41 7.12
C ASP A 127 6.97 18.09 7.03
N PHE A 128 6.17 18.66 7.94
CA PHE A 128 4.71 18.56 7.94
C PHE A 128 4.04 19.46 6.90
N LYS A 129 4.85 20.22 6.12
CA LYS A 129 4.40 21.12 5.05
C LYS A 129 3.20 20.59 4.26
N PRO A 130 3.19 19.34 3.74
CA PRO A 130 2.07 18.88 2.93
C PRO A 130 0.72 18.90 3.67
N THR A 131 0.64 18.23 4.81
CA THR A 131 -0.62 18.05 5.56
C THR A 131 -1.04 19.33 6.28
N GLU A 132 -0.08 20.12 6.76
CA GLU A 132 -0.34 21.45 7.30
C GLU A 132 -0.89 22.39 6.23
N PHE A 133 -0.30 22.39 5.03
CA PHE A 133 -0.80 23.19 3.90
C PHE A 133 -2.24 22.80 3.53
N LEU A 134 -2.54 21.50 3.44
CA LEU A 134 -3.89 21.00 3.19
C LEU A 134 -4.87 21.54 4.24
N LYS A 135 -4.56 21.34 5.52
CA LYS A 135 -5.44 21.76 6.62
C LYS A 135 -5.71 23.26 6.61
N ASN A 136 -4.68 24.06 6.32
CA ASN A 136 -4.78 25.52 6.35
C ASN A 136 -5.47 26.14 5.11
N ASN A 137 -5.57 25.40 4.00
CA ASN A 137 -6.13 25.91 2.73
C ASN A 137 -7.31 25.07 2.21
N THR A 138 -7.95 24.26 3.06
CA THR A 138 -8.98 23.30 2.63
C THR A 138 -10.17 23.98 1.94
N THR A 139 -10.57 25.18 2.37
CA THR A 139 -11.68 25.92 1.75
C THR A 139 -11.34 26.33 0.32
N GLU A 140 -10.17 26.95 0.13
CA GLU A 140 -9.68 27.38 -1.18
C GLU A 140 -9.45 26.18 -2.09
N LEU A 141 -8.79 25.14 -1.60
CA LEU A 141 -8.54 23.92 -2.36
C LEU A 141 -9.84 23.25 -2.84
N GLN A 142 -10.92 23.29 -2.05
CA GLN A 142 -12.25 22.81 -2.47
C GLN A 142 -12.88 23.67 -3.56
N ALA A 143 -12.75 24.99 -3.51
CA ALA A 143 -13.38 25.91 -4.45
C ALA A 143 -12.60 26.07 -5.77
N GLU A 144 -11.27 26.00 -5.71
CA GLU A 144 -10.39 26.30 -6.84
C GLU A 144 -10.42 25.19 -7.90
N SER A 145 -10.27 25.60 -9.16
CA SER A 145 -10.05 24.71 -10.29
C SER A 145 -9.12 25.36 -11.29
N VAL A 146 -8.18 24.59 -11.83
CA VAL A 146 -7.33 25.05 -12.94
C VAL A 146 -8.21 25.25 -14.17
N LYS A 147 -8.12 26.42 -14.78
CA LYS A 147 -8.83 26.75 -16.02
C LYS A 147 -8.03 26.24 -17.22
N ARG A 148 -8.72 25.85 -18.28
CA ARG A 148 -8.08 25.39 -19.52
C ARG A 148 -7.20 26.47 -20.14
N TYR A 149 -6.18 26.04 -20.89
CA TYR A 149 -5.37 26.92 -21.71
C TYR A 149 -6.28 27.68 -22.69
N GLN A 150 -6.31 29.01 -22.56
CA GLN A 150 -7.18 29.87 -23.34
C GLN A 150 -6.37 30.92 -24.09
N VAL A 151 -6.51 30.95 -25.42
CA VAL A 151 -5.75 31.88 -26.30
C VAL A 151 -6.50 33.20 -26.46
N ASP A 152 -7.82 33.13 -26.61
CA ASP A 152 -8.71 34.29 -26.71
C ASP A 152 -10.10 33.97 -26.13
N LYS A 153 -11.06 34.89 -26.28
CA LYS A 153 -12.43 34.67 -25.80
C LYS A 153 -13.11 33.53 -26.57
N GLY A 154 -13.19 32.36 -25.94
CA GLY A 154 -13.85 31.17 -26.49
C GLY A 154 -12.93 30.21 -27.22
N THR A 155 -11.68 30.60 -27.51
CA THR A 155 -10.68 29.71 -28.11
C THR A 155 -9.77 29.09 -27.06
N TYR A 156 -9.73 27.76 -27.06
CA TYR A 156 -8.92 26.97 -26.13
C TYR A 156 -7.90 26.15 -26.90
N ARG A 157 -6.74 25.95 -26.29
CA ARG A 157 -5.68 25.09 -26.82
C ARG A 157 -5.64 23.80 -26.00
N THR A 158 -5.40 22.69 -26.68
CA THR A 158 -5.15 21.39 -26.04
C THR A 158 -3.98 20.73 -26.76
N VAL A 159 -3.34 19.79 -26.10
CA VAL A 159 -2.32 18.93 -26.70
C VAL A 159 -2.78 17.47 -26.62
N SER A 160 -2.34 16.65 -27.57
CA SER A 160 -2.69 15.21 -27.59
C SER A 160 -1.94 14.41 -26.52
N HIS A 161 -0.77 14.88 -26.11
CA HIS A 161 0.08 14.25 -25.12
C HIS A 161 0.31 15.23 -23.96
N SER A 162 -0.26 14.93 -22.80
CA SER A 162 -0.06 15.74 -21.60
C SER A 162 0.01 14.94 -20.33
N CYS A 163 0.54 15.58 -19.29
CA CYS A 163 0.62 15.06 -17.95
C CYS A 163 -0.51 15.61 -17.09
N PHE A 164 -1.32 14.71 -16.55
CA PHE A 164 -2.38 15.00 -15.59
C PHE A 164 -1.89 14.80 -14.16
N ARG A 165 -2.47 15.58 -13.26
CA ARG A 165 -2.38 15.40 -11.81
C ARG A 165 -3.78 15.10 -11.30
N ASN A 166 -3.92 13.97 -10.61
CA ASN A 166 -5.17 13.59 -9.97
C ASN A 166 -4.92 13.49 -8.47
N TYR A 167 -5.76 14.15 -7.69
CA TYR A 167 -5.64 14.26 -6.25
C TYR A 167 -6.86 13.69 -5.56
N ILE A 168 -6.62 13.04 -4.44
CA ILE A 168 -7.61 12.77 -3.40
C ILE A 168 -7.10 13.49 -2.16
N LEU A 169 -7.83 14.51 -1.73
CA LEU A 169 -7.48 15.33 -0.56
C LEU A 169 -8.41 14.96 0.58
N ASN A 170 -7.85 14.57 1.72
CA ASN A 170 -8.59 14.26 2.93
C ASN A 170 -7.96 15.00 4.12
N ASP A 171 -8.62 16.05 4.62
CA ASP A 171 -8.12 16.83 5.76
C ASP A 171 -8.44 16.17 7.11
N GLY A 172 -9.07 14.99 7.11
CA GLY A 172 -9.56 14.27 8.29
C GLY A 172 -11.03 14.56 8.62
N LYS A 173 -11.66 15.52 7.94
CA LYS A 173 -13.09 15.87 8.08
C LYS A 173 -13.83 15.75 6.75
N ILE A 174 -13.22 16.24 5.68
CA ILE A 174 -13.79 16.31 4.34
C ILE A 174 -12.80 15.65 3.37
N LYS A 175 -13.36 14.83 2.48
CA LYS A 175 -12.64 14.18 1.39
C LYS A 175 -13.18 14.66 0.05
N TYR A 176 -12.29 15.07 -0.86
CA TYR A 176 -12.67 15.55 -2.18
C TYR A 176 -11.56 15.33 -3.22
N GLU A 177 -11.93 15.40 -4.49
CA GLU A 177 -11.04 15.16 -5.62
C GLU A 177 -10.67 16.44 -6.35
N LYS A 178 -9.44 16.49 -6.87
CA LYS A 178 -8.98 17.55 -7.77
C LYS A 178 -8.24 16.95 -8.94
N LYS A 179 -8.40 17.54 -10.11
CA LYS A 179 -7.62 17.16 -11.28
C LYS A 179 -7.30 18.36 -12.15
N PHE A 180 -6.15 18.33 -12.79
CA PHE A 180 -5.79 19.31 -13.80
C PHE A 180 -4.75 18.75 -14.78
N ASP A 181 -4.67 19.40 -15.92
CA ASP A 181 -3.65 19.18 -16.94
C ASP A 181 -2.47 20.14 -16.69
N ILE A 182 -1.23 19.64 -16.67
CA ILE A 182 -0.03 20.46 -16.52
C ILE A 182 0.11 21.45 -17.69
N PHE A 183 -0.37 21.11 -18.89
CA PHE A 183 -0.35 22.00 -20.05
C PHE A 183 -1.11 23.31 -19.79
N ASP A 184 -2.19 23.26 -19.00
CA ASP A 184 -2.99 24.44 -18.64
C ASP A 184 -2.22 25.46 -17.77
N LEU A 185 -1.06 25.07 -17.24
CA LEU A 185 -0.17 25.95 -16.45
C LEU A 185 0.90 26.64 -17.31
N THR A 186 0.96 26.35 -18.60
CA THR A 186 2.00 26.84 -19.52
C THR A 186 1.55 28.06 -20.33
N GLY A 187 2.48 28.66 -21.09
CA GLY A 187 2.19 29.73 -22.04
C GLY A 187 2.05 31.11 -21.40
N GLU A 188 3.10 31.63 -20.76
CA GLU A 188 3.06 32.90 -20.02
C GLU A 188 2.47 34.09 -20.78
N ASN A 189 2.78 34.20 -22.07
CA ASN A 189 2.33 35.30 -22.93
C ASN A 189 1.16 34.92 -23.86
N GLU A 190 0.75 33.64 -23.87
CA GLU A 190 -0.23 33.10 -24.82
C GLU A 190 -1.52 32.64 -24.13
N ASN A 191 -1.42 32.11 -22.91
CA ASN A 191 -2.52 31.57 -22.14
C ASN A 191 -3.08 32.66 -21.22
N LEU A 192 -4.29 33.15 -21.52
CA LEU A 192 -5.01 34.14 -20.71
C LEU A 192 -5.22 33.69 -19.25
N ASN A 193 -5.20 32.38 -19.00
CA ASN A 193 -5.35 31.82 -17.65
C ASN A 193 -4.01 31.56 -16.93
N PHE A 194 -2.85 31.78 -17.57
CA PHE A 194 -1.53 31.43 -17.02
C PHE A 194 -1.31 31.99 -15.59
N LYS A 195 -1.44 33.30 -15.42
CA LYS A 195 -1.20 33.96 -14.12
C LYS A 195 -2.19 33.50 -13.06
N THR A 196 -3.48 33.43 -13.42
CA THR A 196 -4.55 32.98 -12.51
C THR A 196 -4.28 31.55 -12.05
N ASN A 197 -4.04 30.62 -12.99
CA ASN A 197 -3.79 29.22 -12.69
C ASN A 197 -2.56 29.03 -11.80
N ASN A 198 -1.44 29.67 -12.13
CA ASN A 198 -0.20 29.53 -11.35
C ASN A 198 -0.26 30.20 -9.96
N SER A 199 -1.28 31.01 -9.69
CA SER A 199 -1.50 31.62 -8.37
C SER A 199 -2.33 30.78 -7.40
N LEU A 200 -3.01 29.73 -7.88
CA LEU A 200 -3.92 28.88 -7.11
C LEU A 200 -3.19 28.13 -5.98
N GLN A 201 -3.87 27.92 -4.85
CA GLN A 201 -3.36 27.10 -3.74
C GLN A 201 -3.13 25.65 -4.17
N LEU A 202 -3.96 25.13 -5.07
CA LEU A 202 -3.76 23.79 -5.64
C LEU A 202 -2.40 23.65 -6.36
N ILE A 203 -1.92 24.71 -7.01
CA ILE A 203 -0.62 24.70 -7.71
C ILE A 203 0.54 24.84 -6.72
N LYS A 204 0.38 25.65 -5.67
CA LYS A 204 1.37 25.70 -4.58
C LYS A 204 1.50 24.35 -3.88
N LEU A 205 0.39 23.67 -3.61
CA LEU A 205 0.41 22.30 -3.07
C LEU A 205 1.16 21.35 -4.01
N ASN A 206 0.84 21.37 -5.31
CA ASN A 206 1.55 20.56 -6.30
C ASN A 206 3.07 20.79 -6.28
N ASN A 207 3.51 22.04 -6.12
CA ASN A 207 4.93 22.37 -6.09
C ASN A 207 5.60 21.82 -4.82
N ILE A 208 4.97 21.97 -3.65
CA ILE A 208 5.46 21.39 -2.37
C ILE A 208 5.66 19.88 -2.52
N LEU A 209 4.67 19.16 -3.06
CA LEU A 209 4.77 17.71 -3.20
C LEU A 209 5.84 17.29 -4.22
N ASN A 210 5.98 18.03 -5.32
CA ASN A 210 6.97 17.72 -6.35
C ASN A 210 8.41 17.98 -5.89
N GLU A 211 8.62 19.02 -5.07
CA GLU A 211 9.92 19.28 -4.44
C GLU A 211 10.35 18.07 -3.59
N ILE A 212 9.48 17.63 -2.67
CA ILE A 212 9.74 16.45 -1.83
C ILE A 212 9.99 15.20 -2.67
N ILE A 213 9.16 14.94 -3.68
CA ILE A 213 9.32 13.76 -4.55
C ILE A 213 10.66 13.82 -5.29
N SER A 214 11.01 14.98 -5.86
CA SER A 214 12.23 15.14 -6.64
C SER A 214 13.49 14.95 -5.78
N GLU A 215 13.48 15.45 -4.55
CA GLU A 215 14.58 15.24 -3.60
C GLU A 215 14.75 13.76 -3.25
N LEU A 216 13.66 13.09 -2.89
CA LEU A 216 13.67 11.66 -2.56
C LEU A 216 14.08 10.79 -3.75
N GLU A 217 13.69 11.15 -4.97
CA GLU A 217 14.11 10.47 -6.20
C GLU A 217 15.60 10.68 -6.48
N LYS A 218 16.12 11.91 -6.32
CA LYS A 218 17.55 12.22 -6.47
C LYS A 218 18.41 11.46 -5.45
N GLU A 219 17.90 11.27 -4.24
CA GLU A 219 18.53 10.49 -3.18
C GLU A 219 18.32 8.97 -3.32
N ASN A 220 17.56 8.52 -4.33
CA ASN A 220 17.18 7.12 -4.54
C ASN A 220 16.47 6.47 -3.33
N ARG A 221 15.72 7.25 -2.54
CA ARG A 221 15.07 6.75 -1.31
C ARG A 221 13.81 5.92 -1.56
N PHE A 222 13.24 5.97 -2.77
CA PHE A 222 12.12 5.13 -3.15
C PHE A 222 12.58 3.71 -3.50
N GLU A 223 12.67 2.86 -2.49
CA GLU A 223 12.94 1.43 -2.63
C GLU A 223 11.64 0.62 -2.66
N ARG A 224 11.51 -0.31 -3.62
CA ARG A 224 10.34 -1.21 -3.71
C ARG A 224 10.22 -2.09 -2.46
N ASN A 225 9.00 -2.29 -1.96
CA ASN A 225 8.78 -3.25 -0.89
C ASN A 225 8.92 -4.67 -1.43
N LYS A 226 9.93 -5.40 -0.94
CA LYS A 226 10.21 -6.77 -1.38
C LYS A 226 9.01 -7.71 -1.20
N LYS A 227 8.18 -7.54 -0.17
CA LYS A 227 7.04 -8.43 0.09
C LYS A 227 5.98 -8.36 -1.00
N THR A 228 5.72 -7.18 -1.54
CA THR A 228 4.73 -6.98 -2.60
C THR A 228 5.32 -7.24 -3.99
N CYS A 229 6.61 -6.96 -4.14
CA CYS A 229 7.39 -7.15 -5.36
C CYS A 229 7.51 -8.62 -5.82
N TYR A 230 7.63 -9.59 -4.90
CA TYR A 230 7.71 -11.01 -5.27
C TYR A 230 6.36 -11.69 -5.55
N ASN A 231 5.25 -11.15 -5.04
CA ASN A 231 3.94 -11.81 -5.10
C ASN A 231 3.18 -11.57 -6.42
N THR A 232 3.53 -10.53 -7.19
CA THR A 232 2.84 -10.20 -8.45
C THR A 232 3.37 -10.95 -9.67
N VAL A 233 4.56 -11.56 -9.58
CA VAL A 233 5.23 -12.26 -10.69
C VAL A 233 4.55 -13.59 -11.07
N TYR A 234 3.80 -14.22 -10.16
CA TYR A 234 3.17 -15.53 -10.39
C TYR A 234 1.71 -15.50 -10.83
N SER A 235 1.21 -14.35 -11.29
CA SER A 235 -0.17 -14.22 -11.81
C SER A 235 -0.18 -14.19 -13.33
N SER A 236 -0.09 -15.36 -13.96
CA SER A 236 -0.57 -15.61 -15.33
C SER A 236 -0.83 -17.09 -15.51
#